data_AF-A0A6I3WTI8-F1
#
_entry.id   AF-A0A6I3WTI8-F1
#
_cell.length_a   1.000
_cell.length_b   1.000
_cell.length_c   1.000
_cell.angle_alpha   90.00
_cell.angle_beta   90.00
_cell.angle_gamma   90.00
#
_symmetry.space_group_name_H-M   'P 1'
#
loop_
_entity.id
_entity.type
_entity.pdbx_description
1 polymer ?
#
loop_
_entity_poly.entity_id
_entity_poly.type
_entity_poly.pdbx_seq_one_letter_code
_entity_poly.pdbx_strand_id
1 'polypeptide(L)'
;MSMGVLQRFYAMLSRGEPADPDELVEVALVRIASGPMTVARLCSEGFHAVGNETFNIVTNVCSDYRILVPRREADGASALLQSFA
;
A
#
# COMPACT_ATOMS: atom_id res chain seq x y z
N MET A 1 9.24 -38.70 9.09
CA MET A 1 8.99 -38.19 7.72
C MET A 1 9.90 -36.99 7.50
N SER A 2 10.79 -37.06 6.52
CA SER A 2 11.74 -35.97 6.20
C SER A 2 11.01 -34.84 5.48
N MET A 3 11.05 -33.62 6.02
CA MET A 3 10.45 -32.44 5.40
C MET A 3 11.20 -32.09 4.10
N GLY A 4 10.49 -31.92 2.99
CA GLY A 4 11.09 -31.64 1.69
C GLY A 4 11.81 -30.28 1.67
N VAL A 5 12.84 -30.14 0.83
CA VAL A 5 13.64 -28.90 0.71
C VAL A 5 12.76 -27.68 0.42
N LEU A 6 11.74 -27.84 -0.44
CA LEU A 6 10.77 -26.80 -0.77
C LEU A 6 9.94 -26.34 0.46
N GLN A 7 9.53 -27.27 1.31
CA GLN A 7 8.79 -26.95 2.54
C GLN A 7 9.68 -26.26 3.57
N ARG A 8 10.96 -26.63 3.67
CA ARG A 8 11.95 -25.90 4.49
C ARG A 8 12.17 -24.48 3.97
N PHE A 9 12.20 -24.31 2.65
CA PHE A 9 12.33 -22.99 2.02
C PHE A 9 11.12 -22.10 2.30
N TYR A 10 9.89 -22.60 2.12
CA TYR A 10 8.69 -21.85 2.52
C TYR A 10 8.67 -21.53 4.01
N ALA A 11 8.97 -22.51 4.87
CA ALA A 11 9.05 -22.27 6.31
C ALA A 11 10.10 -21.22 6.68
N MET A 12 11.22 -21.17 5.96
CA MET A 12 12.25 -20.14 6.15
C MET A 12 11.77 -18.75 5.70
N LEU A 13 11.06 -18.66 4.57
CA LEU A 13 10.48 -17.40 4.11
C LEU A 13 9.34 -16.92 5.02
N SER A 14 8.59 -17.85 5.61
CA SER A 14 7.51 -17.56 6.56
C SER A 14 7.98 -17.32 8.00
N ARG A 15 9.30 -17.38 8.29
CA ARG A 15 9.88 -17.06 9.62
C ARG A 15 9.99 -15.56 9.89
N GLY A 16 9.53 -14.70 8.97
CA GLY A 16 9.36 -13.29 9.26
C GLY A 16 8.36 -13.08 10.40
N GLU A 17 8.51 -11.97 11.11
CA GLU A 17 7.49 -11.52 12.06
C GLU A 17 6.16 -11.35 11.28
N PRO A 18 5.02 -11.83 11.81
CA PRO A 18 3.75 -11.66 11.13
C PRO A 18 3.53 -10.18 10.87
N ALA A 19 3.24 -9.82 9.62
CA ALA A 19 3.02 -8.44 9.26
C ALA A 19 1.82 -7.89 10.04
N ASP A 20 2.00 -6.73 10.67
CA ASP A 20 0.95 -6.05 11.40
C ASP A 20 -0.19 -5.69 10.42
N PRO A 21 -1.43 -6.16 10.63
CA PRO A 21 -2.55 -5.86 9.75
C PRO A 21 -2.91 -4.37 9.70
N ASP A 22 -2.55 -3.62 10.74
CA ASP A 22 -2.79 -2.18 10.83
C ASP A 22 -1.58 -1.34 10.38
N GLU A 23 -0.49 -1.99 9.95
CA GLU A 23 0.63 -1.34 9.29
C GLU A 23 0.14 -0.57 8.05
N LEU A 24 0.49 0.71 7.96
CA LEU A 24 0.19 1.51 6.78
C LEU A 24 1.08 1.09 5.61
N VAL A 25 0.48 0.60 4.54
CA VAL A 25 1.14 0.21 3.30
C VAL A 25 0.72 1.10 2.15
N GLU A 26 1.64 1.34 1.22
CA GLU A 26 1.38 2.13 0.02
C GLU A 26 0.59 1.29 -0.99
N VAL A 27 -0.51 1.86 -1.49
CA VAL A 27 -1.36 1.25 -2.52
C VAL A 27 -1.32 2.00 -3.84
N ALA A 28 -0.93 3.28 -3.82
CA ALA A 28 -0.74 4.06 -5.04
C ALA A 28 0.18 5.26 -4.81
N LEU A 29 0.85 5.64 -5.89
CA LEU A 29 1.53 6.92 -6.06
C LEU A 29 0.80 7.70 -7.15
N VAL A 30 0.27 8.87 -6.80
CA VAL A 30 -0.47 9.73 -7.74
C VAL A 30 0.16 11.12 -7.81
N ARG A 31 -0.24 11.94 -8.79
CA ARG A 31 0.21 13.34 -8.84
C ARG A 31 -0.28 14.10 -7.62
N ILE A 32 0.53 15.03 -7.13
CA ILE A 32 0.23 15.84 -5.94
C ILE A 32 -1.13 16.56 -6.02
N ALA A 33 -1.53 16.99 -7.23
CA ALA A 33 -2.81 17.64 -7.46
C ALA A 33 -4.04 16.74 -7.23
N SER A 34 -3.92 15.42 -7.45
CA SER A 34 -5.02 14.47 -7.26
C SER A 34 -4.99 13.76 -5.90
N GLY A 35 -3.87 13.82 -5.18
CA GLY A 35 -3.64 13.13 -3.91
C GLY A 35 -4.77 13.26 -2.88
N PRO A 36 -5.10 14.49 -2.44
CA PRO A 36 -6.15 14.71 -1.45
C PRO A 36 -7.53 14.20 -1.89
N MET A 37 -7.86 14.31 -3.19
CA MET A 37 -9.12 13.80 -3.73
C MET A 37 -9.16 12.27 -3.70
N THR A 38 -8.05 11.60 -4.02
CA THR A 38 -7.95 10.14 -3.96
C THR A 38 -8.13 9.63 -2.53
N VAL A 39 -7.51 10.28 -1.53
CA VAL A 39 -7.70 9.94 -0.11
C VAL A 39 -9.16 10.13 0.29
N ALA A 40 -9.74 11.29 -0.01
CA ALA A 40 -11.13 11.57 0.33
C ALA A 40 -12.10 10.54 -0.29
N ARG A 41 -11.84 10.10 -1.53
CA ARG A 41 -12.65 9.06 -2.18
C ARG A 41 -12.55 7.72 -1.46
N LEU A 42 -11.34 7.24 -1.17
CA LEU A 42 -11.14 6.00 -0.44
C LEU A 42 -11.83 6.04 0.94
N CYS A 43 -11.70 7.15 1.66
CA CYS A 43 -12.39 7.32 2.95
C CYS A 43 -13.91 7.28 2.80
N SER A 44 -14.46 7.87 1.73
CA SER A 44 -15.91 7.83 1.48
C SER A 44 -16.45 6.43 1.15
N GLU A 45 -15.56 5.52 0.71
CA GLU A 45 -15.86 4.11 0.42
C GLU A 45 -15.57 3.20 1.63
N GLY A 46 -15.20 3.77 2.78
CA GLY A 46 -15.02 3.04 4.05
C GLY A 46 -13.58 2.59 4.33
N PHE A 47 -12.59 3.01 3.54
CA PHE A 47 -11.18 2.71 3.78
C PHE A 47 -10.53 3.71 4.74
N HIS A 48 -9.53 3.27 5.50
CA HIS A 48 -8.75 4.12 6.41
C HIS A 48 -7.53 4.71 5.67
N ALA A 49 -7.80 5.48 4.61
CA ALA A 49 -6.73 6.04 3.79
C ALA A 49 -6.10 7.27 4.41
N VAL A 50 -4.78 7.36 4.31
CA VAL A 50 -3.99 8.56 4.59
C VAL A 50 -3.06 8.86 3.43
N GLY A 51 -2.51 10.06 3.39
CA GLY A 51 -1.69 10.48 2.28
C GLY A 51 -0.56 11.42 2.67
N ASN A 52 0.55 11.29 1.95
CA ASN A 52 1.76 12.09 2.17
C ASN A 52 2.28 12.65 0.85
N GLU A 53 2.56 13.95 0.83
CA GLU A 53 3.33 14.56 -0.26
C GLU A 53 4.71 13.92 -0.35
N THR A 54 5.18 13.71 -1.57
CA THR A 54 6.44 13.03 -1.84
C THR A 54 7.33 13.91 -2.67
N PHE A 55 8.56 14.08 -2.17
CA PHE A 55 9.59 14.83 -2.83
C PHE A 55 10.26 13.99 -3.92
N ASN A 56 10.28 14.50 -5.14
CA ASN A 56 10.97 13.88 -6.25
C ASN A 56 12.40 14.43 -6.35
N ILE A 57 13.38 13.55 -6.12
CA ILE A 57 14.81 13.92 -6.10
C ILE A 57 15.36 14.32 -7.48
N VAL A 58 14.73 13.85 -8.57
CA VAL A 58 15.19 14.12 -9.94
C VAL A 58 14.76 15.52 -10.37
N THR A 59 13.54 15.91 -10.03
CA THR A 59 12.97 17.23 -10.38
C THR A 59 13.15 18.26 -9.26
N ASN A 60 13.60 17.84 -8.08
CA ASN A 60 13.83 18.67 -6.89
C ASN A 60 12.55 19.42 -6.43
N VAL A 61 11.38 18.79 -6.57
CA VAL A 61 10.07 19.34 -6.20
C VAL A 61 9.16 18.27 -5.60
N CYS A 62 8.19 18.68 -4.77
CA CYS A 62 7.08 17.82 -4.37
C CYS A 62 6.09 17.69 -5.53
N SER A 63 6.17 16.59 -6.28
CA SER A 63 5.33 16.33 -7.46
C SER A 63 4.30 15.23 -7.26
N ASP A 64 4.52 14.36 -6.29
CA ASP A 64 3.78 13.12 -6.13
C ASP A 64 3.17 13.04 -4.72
N TYR A 65 2.23 12.11 -4.57
CA TYR A 65 1.47 11.90 -3.35
C TYR A 65 1.24 10.41 -3.13
N ARG A 66 1.76 9.91 -2.01
CA ARG A 66 1.63 8.51 -1.62
C ARG A 66 0.30 8.31 -0.93
N ILE A 67 -0.43 7.28 -1.34
CA ILE A 67 -1.69 6.86 -0.73
C ILE A 67 -1.40 5.60 0.08
N LEU A 68 -1.71 5.66 1.36
CA LEU A 68 -1.45 4.61 2.34
C LEU A 68 -2.77 4.12 2.95
N VAL A 69 -2.88 2.82 3.19
CA VAL A 69 -4.01 2.19 3.93
C VAL A 69 -3.47 1.10 4.86
N PRO A 70 -4.22 0.67 5.89
CA PRO A 70 -3.88 -0.53 6.65
C PRO A 70 -3.67 -1.74 5.73
N ARG A 71 -2.66 -2.55 6.03
CA ARG A 71 -2.32 -3.75 5.25
C ARG A 71 -3.52 -4.67 5.00
N ARG A 72 -4.40 -4.82 5.98
CA ARG A 72 -5.65 -5.61 5.86
C ARG A 72 -6.64 -5.09 4.81
N GLU A 73 -6.50 -3.83 4.38
CA GLU A 73 -7.37 -3.15 3.41
C GLU A 73 -6.72 -3.01 2.02
N ALA A 74 -5.43 -3.35 1.88
CA ALA A 74 -4.61 -3.02 0.71
C ALA A 74 -5.15 -3.56 -0.61
N ASP A 75 -5.59 -4.83 -0.63
CA ASP A 75 -6.10 -5.47 -1.85
C ASP A 75 -7.42 -4.83 -2.31
N GLY A 76 -8.32 -4.56 -1.37
CA GLY A 76 -9.61 -3.91 -1.65
C GLY A 76 -9.45 -2.47 -2.13
N ALA A 77 -8.58 -1.70 -1.48
CA ALA A 77 -8.28 -0.33 -1.86
C ALA A 77 -7.64 -0.27 -3.26
N SER A 78 -6.69 -1.17 -3.55
CA SER A 78 -6.03 -1.26 -4.86
C SER A 78 -7.02 -1.59 -5.98
N ALA A 79 -7.94 -2.55 -5.74
CA ALA A 79 -8.97 -2.91 -6.70
C ALA A 79 -9.92 -1.75 -7.00
N LEU A 80 -10.33 -1.00 -5.96
CA LEU A 80 -11.17 0.18 -6.13
C LEU A 80 -10.44 1.27 -6.94
N LEU A 81 -9.16 1.53 -6.66
CA LEU A 81 -8.38 2.52 -7.41
C LEU A 81 -8.27 2.19 -8.91
N GLN A 82 -8.15 0.90 -9.24
CA GLN A 82 -8.14 0.44 -10.64
C GLN A 82 -9.48 0.67 -11.36
N SER A 83 -10.60 0.75 -10.63
CA SER A 83 -11.90 1.05 -11.24
C SER A 83 -12.07 2.51 -11.68
N PHE A 84 -11.18 3.40 -11.22
CA PHE A 84 -11.21 4.83 -11.53
C PHE A 84 -10.16 5.25 -12.56
N ALA A 85 -9.24 4.35 -12.93
CA ALA A 85 -8.17 4.60 -13.89
C ALA A 85 -8.65 4.40 -15.34
#